data_AF-A0A7S1RY30-F1
#
_entry.id   AF-A0A7S1RY30-F1
#
_cell.length_a   1.000
_cell.length_b   1.000
_cell.length_c   1.000
_cell.angle_alpha   90.00
_cell.angle_beta   90.00
_cell.angle_gamma   90.00
#
_symmetry.space_group_name_H-M   'P 1'
#
loop_
_entity.id
_entity.type
_entity.pdbx_description
1 polymer ?
#
loop_
_entity_poly.entity_id
_entity_poly.type
_entity_poly.pdbx_seq_one_letter_code
_entity_poly.pdbx_strand_id
1 'polypeptide(L)'
;ECVTQFLFDWDDTLLPTSTLFDMPQLTKLPRHAQKVMQRIDREAAALLSEALSLPGECRVTILTNAMTTWVDKMAKVHLPRVCALLELQGGRVALKSARPDDLT
;
A
#
# COMPACT_ATOMS: atom_id res chain seq x y z
N GLU A 1 -9.77 26.60 -1.24
CA GLU A 1 -9.10 25.79 -0.21
C GLU A 1 -7.91 25.09 -0.85
N CYS A 2 -6.81 24.89 -0.11
CA CYS A 2 -5.62 24.20 -0.63
C CYS A 2 -5.74 22.72 -0.32
N VAL A 3 -5.55 21.86 -1.33
CA VAL A 3 -5.54 20.41 -1.18
C VAL A 3 -4.10 19.93 -1.19
N THR A 4 -3.70 19.15 -0.18
CA THR A 4 -2.41 18.47 -0.16
C THR A 4 -2.57 17.04 -0.66
N GLN A 5 -1.80 16.68 -1.68
CA GLN A 5 -1.79 15.34 -2.25
C GLN A 5 -0.51 14.62 -1.87
N PHE A 6 -0.63 13.51 -1.14
CA PHE A 6 0.46 12.59 -0.89
C PHE A 6 0.48 11.51 -1.95
N LEU A 7 1.67 11.23 -2.47
CA LEU A 7 1.94 10.18 -3.45
C LEU A 7 2.93 9.20 -2.81
N PHE A 8 2.53 7.95 -2.65
CA PHE A 8 3.39 6.88 -2.17
C PHE A 8 3.60 5.87 -3.29
N ASP A 9 4.85 5.49 -3.51
CA ASP A 9 5.13 4.31 -4.33
C ASP A 9 4.81 3.02 -3.57
N TRP A 10 4.60 1.92 -4.30
CA TRP A 10 4.28 0.62 -3.73
C TRP A 10 5.52 -0.25 -3.53
N ASP A 11 6.16 -0.61 -4.64
CA ASP A 11 7.25 -1.59 -4.70
C ASP A 11 8.51 -1.06 -4.02
N ASP A 12 9.04 -1.83 -3.08
CA ASP A 12 10.17 -1.48 -2.21
C ASP A 12 10.04 -0.16 -1.44
N THR A 13 8.82 0.40 -1.37
CA THR A 13 8.47 1.57 -0.55
C THR A 13 7.52 1.19 0.57
N LEU A 14 6.31 0.71 0.24
CA LEU A 14 5.33 0.21 1.23
C LEU A 14 5.44 -1.30 1.44
N LEU A 15 5.75 -2.03 0.36
CA LEU A 15 5.93 -3.47 0.39
C LEU A 15 7.34 -3.81 -0.12
N PRO A 16 8.18 -4.55 0.63
CA PRO A 16 9.53 -4.93 0.18
C PRO A 16 9.46 -6.05 -0.87
N THR A 17 8.96 -5.72 -2.07
CA THR A 17 8.67 -6.69 -3.13
C THR A 17 9.91 -7.37 -3.65
N SER A 18 11.06 -6.69 -3.79
CA SER A 18 12.31 -7.33 -4.19
C SER A 18 12.72 -8.42 -3.20
N THR A 19 12.61 -8.15 -1.90
CA THR A 19 12.91 -9.16 -0.87
C THR A 19 11.90 -10.30 -0.87
N LEU A 20 10.62 -10.01 -1.14
CA LEU A 20 9.59 -11.05 -1.22
C LEU A 20 9.81 -11.96 -2.44
N PHE A 21 10.23 -11.42 -3.59
CA PHE A 21 10.49 -12.21 -4.78
C PHE A 21 11.62 -13.23 -4.62
N ASP A 22 12.57 -12.98 -3.71
CA ASP A 22 13.62 -13.93 -3.35
C ASP A 22 13.13 -15.05 -2.41
N MET A 23 11.91 -14.96 -1.88
CA MET A 23 11.36 -15.95 -0.96
C MET A 23 10.79 -17.17 -1.71
N PRO A 24 10.96 -18.39 -1.16
CA PRO A 24 10.42 -19.61 -1.80
C PRO A 24 8.90 -19.60 -1.97
N GLN A 25 8.18 -18.88 -1.09
CA GLN A 25 6.72 -18.78 -1.10
C GLN A 25 6.29 -17.37 -0.69
N LEU A 26 5.67 -16.65 -1.62
CA LEU A 26 5.14 -15.31 -1.35
C LEU A 26 4.06 -15.34 -0.29
N THR A 27 3.11 -16.26 -0.35
CA THR A 27 1.94 -16.27 0.55
C THR A 27 2.17 -16.92 1.91
N LYS A 28 3.31 -17.58 2.13
CA LYS A 28 3.58 -18.36 3.34
C LYS A 28 5.00 -18.10 3.86
N LEU A 29 5.17 -16.90 4.39
CA LEU A 29 6.45 -16.48 4.95
C LEU A 29 6.83 -17.28 6.21
N PRO A 30 8.12 -17.47 6.50
CA PRO A 30 8.58 -17.96 7.79
C PRO A 30 8.08 -17.10 8.96
N ARG A 31 7.93 -17.68 10.16
CA ARG A 31 7.40 -16.97 11.35
C ARG A 31 8.10 -15.65 11.67
N HIS A 32 9.42 -15.59 11.50
CA HIS A 32 10.18 -14.36 11.75
C HIS A 32 9.82 -13.27 10.74
N ALA A 33 9.75 -13.63 9.45
CA ALA A 33 9.35 -12.73 8.38
C ALA A 33 7.88 -12.27 8.52
N GLN A 34 6.97 -13.15 8.96
CA GLN A 34 5.59 -12.76 9.28
C GLN A 34 5.53 -11.65 10.34
N LYS A 35 6.33 -11.74 11.42
CA LYS A 35 6.38 -10.70 12.46
C LYS A 35 6.92 -9.38 11.92
N VAL A 36 7.93 -9.43 11.04
CA VAL A 36 8.45 -8.24 10.37
C VAL A 36 7.39 -7.63 9.46
N MET A 37 6.70 -8.44 8.66
CA MET A 37 5.60 -7.96 7.80
C MET A 37 4.44 -7.38 8.59
N GLN A 38 4.07 -7.95 9.73
CA GLN A 38 3.05 -7.37 10.63
C GLN A 38 3.47 -5.98 11.16
N ARG A 39 4.76 -5.78 11.41
CA ARG A 39 5.29 -4.46 11.77
C ARG A 39 5.21 -3.51 10.59
N ILE A 40 5.69 -3.92 9.40
CA ILE A 40 5.62 -3.11 8.17
C ILE A 40 4.17 -2.69 7.89
N ASP A 41 3.21 -3.62 7.94
CA ASP A 41 1.78 -3.34 7.78
C ASP A 41 1.27 -2.26 8.74
N ARG A 42 1.63 -2.36 10.02
CA ARG A 42 1.25 -1.36 11.02
C ARG A 42 1.86 0.00 10.74
N GLU A 43 3.16 0.06 10.47
CA GLU A 43 3.85 1.34 10.23
C GLU A 43 3.38 2.00 8.92
N ALA A 44 3.20 1.22 7.85
CA ALA A 44 2.66 1.70 6.58
C ALA A 44 1.24 2.25 6.76
N ALA A 45 0.34 1.52 7.43
CA ALA A 45 -1.01 2.00 7.69
C ALA A 45 -1.03 3.26 8.57
N ALA A 46 -0.15 3.34 9.58
CA ALA A 46 -0.01 4.54 10.40
C ALA A 46 0.46 5.73 9.57
N LEU A 47 1.49 5.56 8.72
CA LEU A 47 1.99 6.60 7.83
C LEU A 47 0.90 7.15 6.90
N LEU A 48 0.13 6.28 6.25
CA LEU A 48 -0.96 6.69 5.36
C LEU A 48 -2.08 7.41 6.15
N SER A 49 -2.38 6.96 7.37
CA SER A 49 -3.39 7.59 8.23
C SER A 49 -2.94 8.96 8.73
N GLU A 50 -1.67 9.13 9.08
CA GLU A 50 -1.11 10.42 9.48
C GLU A 50 -1.08 11.42 8.32
N ALA A 51 -0.74 10.97 7.11
CA ALA A 51 -0.86 11.82 5.92
C ALA A 51 -2.29 12.36 5.71
N LEU A 52 -3.31 11.58 6.09
CA LEU A 52 -4.71 12.00 6.05
C LEU A 52 -5.15 12.84 7.25
N SER A 53 -4.42 12.81 8.37
CA SER A 53 -4.76 13.52 9.61
C SER A 53 -4.28 14.98 9.61
N LEU A 54 -3.36 15.33 8.70
CA LEU A 54 -2.78 16.67 8.62
C LEU A 54 -3.85 17.76 8.36
N PRO A 55 -3.66 18.98 8.91
CA PRO A 55 -4.61 20.08 8.74
C PRO A 55 -4.90 20.41 7.27
N GLY A 56 -6.16 20.72 6.98
CA GLY A 56 -6.63 21.01 5.63
C GLY A 56 -7.18 19.78 4.90
N GLU A 57 -7.45 19.91 3.61
CA GLU A 57 -7.91 18.78 2.80
C GLU A 57 -6.70 17.97 2.33
N CYS A 58 -6.51 16.79 2.92
CA CYS A 58 -5.45 15.85 2.55
C CYS A 58 -6.01 14.61 1.84
N ARG A 59 -5.34 14.23 0.75
CA ARG A 59 -5.59 13.02 -0.03
C ARG A 59 -4.32 12.18 -0.13
N VAL A 60 -4.48 10.86 -0.14
CA VAL A 60 -3.39 9.90 -0.31
C VAL A 60 -3.64 9.12 -1.60
N THR A 61 -2.58 8.95 -2.39
CA THR A 61 -2.60 8.08 -3.57
C THR A 61 -1.38 7.17 -3.53
N ILE A 62 -1.63 5.87 -3.53
CA ILE A 62 -0.62 4.88 -3.86
C ILE A 62 -0.51 4.85 -5.38
N LEU A 63 0.64 5.27 -5.91
CA LEU A 63 0.93 5.29 -7.34
C LEU A 63 2.00 4.24 -7.63
N THR A 64 1.72 3.29 -8.51
CA THR A 64 2.63 2.16 -8.79
C THR A 64 2.79 1.92 -10.30
N ASN A 65 3.89 1.28 -10.68
CA ASN A 65 4.08 0.69 -12.02
C ASN A 65 3.61 -0.78 -12.10
N ALA A 66 3.11 -1.36 -11.01
CA ALA A 66 2.53 -2.69 -10.99
C ALA A 66 1.03 -2.65 -11.34
N MET A 67 0.45 -3.82 -11.64
CA MET A 67 -1.01 -3.90 -11.83
C MET A 67 -1.74 -3.63 -10.51
N THR A 68 -2.87 -2.95 -10.55
CA THR A 68 -3.70 -2.73 -9.35
C THR A 68 -4.11 -4.05 -8.68
N THR A 69 -4.47 -5.05 -9.48
CA THR A 69 -4.77 -6.42 -9.02
C THR A 69 -3.60 -7.11 -8.30
N TRP A 70 -2.35 -6.77 -8.64
CA TRP A 70 -1.17 -7.25 -7.93
C TRP A 70 -1.07 -6.62 -6.54
N VAL A 71 -1.25 -5.30 -6.46
CA VAL A 71 -1.28 -4.56 -5.19
C VAL A 71 -2.38 -5.09 -4.28
N ASP A 72 -3.61 -5.26 -4.80
CA ASP A 72 -4.74 -5.79 -4.02
C ASP A 72 -4.43 -7.17 -3.44
N LYS A 73 -3.90 -8.07 -4.27
CA LYS A 73 -3.55 -9.43 -3.85
C LYS A 73 -2.47 -9.41 -2.76
N MET A 74 -1.41 -8.62 -2.94
CA MET A 74 -0.31 -8.56 -1.99
C MET A 74 -0.68 -7.82 -0.71
N ALA A 75 -1.50 -6.76 -0.78
CA ALA A 75 -2.02 -6.04 0.37
C ALA A 75 -2.83 -6.99 1.27
N LYS A 76 -3.76 -7.77 0.70
CA LYS A 76 -4.57 -8.74 1.46
C LYS A 76 -3.72 -9.77 2.22
N VAL A 77 -2.60 -10.19 1.63
CA VAL A 77 -1.73 -11.22 2.19
C VAL A 77 -0.75 -10.64 3.21
N HIS A 78 -0.14 -9.50 2.90
CA HIS A 78 1.02 -8.99 3.62
C HIS A 78 0.79 -7.70 4.40
N LEU A 79 -0.15 -6.86 3.94
CA LEU A 79 -0.43 -5.55 4.50
C LEU A 79 -1.96 -5.37 4.74
N PRO A 80 -2.60 -6.23 5.55
CA PRO A 80 -4.06 -6.22 5.71
C PRO A 80 -4.61 -4.90 6.28
N ARG A 81 -3.83 -4.12 7.04
CA ARG A 81 -4.27 -2.79 7.50
C ARG A 81 -4.21 -1.78 6.36
N VAL A 82 -3.18 -1.82 5.53
CA VAL A 82 -3.11 -1.00 4.30
C VAL A 82 -4.25 -1.38 3.35
N CYS A 83 -4.55 -2.68 3.21
CA CYS A 83 -5.69 -3.16 2.45
C CYS A 83 -7.02 -2.58 2.96
N ALA A 84 -7.23 -2.57 4.28
CA ALA A 84 -8.42 -1.97 4.87
C ALA A 84 -8.53 -0.46 4.60
N LEU A 85 -7.40 0.27 4.55
CA LEU A 85 -7.37 1.68 4.17
C LEU A 85 -7.72 1.90 2.69
N LEU A 86 -7.31 0.99 1.80
CA LEU A 86 -7.67 1.02 0.38
C LEU A 86 -9.15 0.70 0.13
N GLU A 87 -9.74 -0.19 0.93
CA GLU A 87 -11.15 -0.58 0.84
C GLU A 87 -12.11 0.41 1.54
N LEU A 88 -11.57 1.32 2.35
CA LEU A 88 -12.35 2.32 3.09
C LEU A 88 -13.12 3.25 2.14
N GLN A 89 -14.43 3.33 2.37
CA GLN A 89 -15.34 4.17 1.60
C GLN A 89 -15.05 5.66 1.88
N GLY A 90 -14.96 6.48 0.83
CA GLY A 90 -14.72 7.93 0.94
C GLY A 90 -13.58 8.47 0.07
N GLY A 91 -12.87 7.61 -0.67
CA GLY A 91 -11.93 8.02 -1.73
C GLY A 91 -10.70 8.81 -1.25
N ARG A 92 -10.43 8.84 0.06
CA ARG A 92 -9.30 9.58 0.63
C ARG A 92 -7.97 8.86 0.44
N VAL A 93 -7.99 7.53 0.32
CA VAL A 93 -6.87 6.73 -0.18
C VAL A 93 -7.28 6.15 -1.53
N ALA A 94 -6.48 6.43 -2.56
CA ALA A 94 -6.67 5.87 -3.90
C ALA A 94 -5.48 4.99 -4.29
N LEU A 95 -5.75 3.93 -5.05
CA LEU A 95 -4.73 3.16 -5.75
C LEU A 95 -4.78 3.53 -7.23
N LYS A 96 -3.63 3.90 -7.79
CA LYS A 96 -3.47 4.17 -9.22
C LYS A 96 -2.25 3.43 -9.75
N SER A 97 -2.43 2.84 -10.92
CA SER A 97 -1.35 2.24 -11.69
C SER A 97 -1.02 3.13 -12.87
N ALA A 98 0.27 3.27 -13.16
CA ALA A 98 0.76 3.93 -14.36
C ALA A 98 0.80 2.98 -15.57
N ARG A 99 0.43 1.70 -15.39
CA ARG A 99 0.35 0.77 -16.52
C ARG A 99 -0.81 1.13 -17.44
N PRO A 100 -0.61 1.09 -18.78
CA PRO A 100 -1.68 1.37 -19.74
C PRO A 100 -2.93 0.51 -19.53
N ASP A 101 -2.74 -0.76 -19.16
CA ASP A 101 -3.82 -1.73 -18.97
C ASP A 101 -4.74 -1.43 -17.77
N ASP A 102 -4.32 -0.55 -16.86
CA ASP A 102 -5.10 -0.09 -15.69
C ASP A 102 -5.71 1.33 -15.91
N LEU A 103 -5.49 1.96 -17.07
CA LEU A 103 -6.00 3.29 -17.39
C LEU A 103 -7.36 3.28 -18.13
N THR A 104 -7.92 2.10 -18.38
CA THR A 104 -9.22 1.90 -19.07
C THR A 104 -10.40 1.75 -18.12
#